data_AF-A0AAQ3WVE6-F1
#
_entry.id   AF-A0AAQ3WVE6-F1
#
_cell.length_a   1.000
_cell.length_b   1.000
_cell.length_c   1.000
_cell.angle_alpha   90.00
_cell.angle_beta   90.00
_cell.angle_gamma   90.00
#
_symmetry.space_group_name_H-M   'P 1'
#
loop_
_entity.id
_entity.type
_entity.pdbx_description
1 polymer ?
#
loop_
_entity_poly.entity_id
_entity_poly.type
_entity_poly.pdbx_seq_one_letter_code
_entity_poly.pdbx_strand_id
1 'polypeptide(L)'
;MTPYQMVYGKTCHLPVELEFKSHWAVKRWNMDLQSAGVRRQIQLAELEEWREKAYHSAKLYKEHTKRWHDKRIKIKTFKPGDKE
;
A
#
# COMPACT_ATOMS: atom_id res chain seq x y z
N MET A 1 -29.17 41.38 20.54
CA MET A 1 -29.74 40.24 21.27
C MET A 1 -29.57 39.02 20.38
N THR A 2 -28.75 38.03 20.76
CA THR A 2 -28.46 36.87 19.88
C THR A 2 -29.56 35.81 20.00
N PRO A 3 -29.84 35.01 18.94
CA PRO A 3 -30.91 34.00 18.98
C PRO A 3 -30.81 33.04 20.19
N TYR A 4 -29.60 32.67 20.59
CA TYR A 4 -29.37 31.81 21.76
C TYR A 4 -29.77 32.46 23.09
N GLN A 5 -29.48 33.77 23.27
CA GLN A 5 -29.87 34.51 24.47
C GLN A 5 -31.40 34.61 24.60
N MET A 6 -32.12 34.71 23.47
CA MET A 6 -33.58 34.72 23.47
C MET A 6 -34.18 33.38 23.93
N VAL A 7 -33.56 32.26 23.56
CA VAL A 7 -34.07 30.92 23.90
C VAL A 7 -33.67 30.49 25.32
N TYR A 8 -32.45 30.81 25.76
CA TYR A 8 -31.89 30.26 27.01
C TYR A 8 -31.66 31.30 28.12
N GLY A 9 -31.94 32.58 27.87
CA GLY A 9 -31.94 33.64 28.90
C GLY A 9 -30.58 33.98 29.52
N LYS A 10 -29.47 33.41 29.02
CA LYS A 10 -28.10 33.65 29.53
C LYS A 10 -27.15 34.08 28.41
N THR A 11 -26.22 34.98 28.72
CA THR A 11 -25.09 35.35 27.85
C THR A 11 -24.16 34.14 27.71
N CYS A 12 -24.09 33.56 26.52
CA CYS A 12 -23.38 32.30 26.29
C CYS A 12 -21.93 32.55 25.86
N HIS A 13 -20.95 32.22 26.71
CA HIS A 13 -19.52 32.10 26.35
C HIS A 13 -19.18 30.74 25.71
N LEU A 14 -20.15 29.82 25.71
CA LEU A 14 -20.03 28.43 25.28
C LEU A 14 -19.65 28.19 23.81
N PRO A 15 -19.99 29.06 22.82
CA PRO A 15 -19.62 28.79 21.42
C PRO A 15 -18.10 28.68 21.25
N VAL A 16 -17.34 29.59 21.89
CA VAL A 16 -15.89 29.64 21.79
C VAL A 16 -15.24 28.42 22.45
N GLU A 17 -15.76 27.98 23.59
CA GLU A 17 -15.23 26.78 24.26
C GLU A 17 -15.48 25.51 23.46
N LEU A 18 -16.64 25.40 22.81
CA LEU A 18 -16.96 24.27 21.94
C LEU A 18 -16.11 24.25 20.67
N GLU A 19 -15.93 25.42 20.04
CA GLU A 19 -15.04 25.59 18.88
C GLU A 19 -13.59 25.31 19.24
N PHE A 20 -13.13 25.76 20.40
CA PHE A 20 -11.78 25.49 20.89
C PHE A 20 -11.58 24.00 21.18
N LYS A 21 -12.54 23.34 21.84
CA LYS A 21 -12.50 21.89 22.11
C LYS A 21 -12.54 21.07 20.83
N SER A 22 -13.37 21.44 19.84
CA SER A 22 -13.43 20.75 18.56
C SER A 22 -12.13 20.96 17.76
N HIS A 23 -11.58 22.17 17.75
CA HIS A 23 -10.27 22.46 17.16
C HIS A 23 -9.14 21.67 17.82
N TRP A 24 -9.13 21.57 19.16
CA TRP A 24 -8.15 20.75 19.88
C TRP A 24 -8.33 19.26 19.63
N ALA A 25 -9.56 18.76 19.53
CA ALA A 25 -9.83 17.36 19.18
C ALA A 25 -9.31 17.05 17.76
N VAL A 26 -9.56 17.92 16.78
CA VAL A 26 -9.04 17.79 15.41
C VAL A 26 -7.51 17.87 15.38
N LYS A 27 -6.92 18.83 16.09
CA LYS A 27 -5.46 18.97 16.21
C LYS A 27 -4.81 17.76 16.89
N ARG A 28 -5.47 17.21 17.92
CA ARG A 28 -5.04 15.99 18.65
C ARG A 28 -5.17 14.73 17.78
N TRP A 29 -6.17 14.65 16.91
CA TRP A 29 -6.32 13.55 15.96
C TRP A 29 -5.34 13.62 14.80
N ASN A 30 -5.00 14.83 14.34
CA ASN A 30 -4.02 15.07 13.28
C ASN A 30 -2.54 14.91 13.74
N MET A 31 -2.29 14.31 14.91
CA MET A 31 -1.02 14.43 15.64
C MET A 31 0.21 13.79 14.99
N ASP A 32 0.14 13.11 13.83
CA ASP A 32 1.33 13.10 12.98
C ASP A 32 1.06 12.63 11.53
N LEU A 33 0.25 13.39 10.78
CA LEU A 33 -0.03 13.03 9.38
C LEU A 33 1.27 12.91 8.56
N GLN A 34 2.28 13.72 8.87
CA GLN A 34 3.59 13.68 8.21
C GLN A 34 4.36 12.41 8.58
N SER A 35 4.54 12.11 9.86
CA SER A 35 5.24 10.87 10.26
C SER A 35 4.50 9.61 9.83
N ALA A 36 3.16 9.62 9.83
CA ALA A 36 2.36 8.53 9.28
C ALA A 36 2.56 8.37 7.77
N GLY A 37 2.67 9.49 7.04
CA GLY A 37 2.99 9.51 5.62
C GLY A 37 4.37 8.90 5.32
N VAL A 38 5.39 9.32 6.07
CA VAL A 38 6.76 8.78 5.94
C VAL A 38 6.79 7.28 6.25
N ARG A 39 6.16 6.86 7.35
CA ARG A 39 6.09 5.44 7.73
C ARG A 39 5.40 4.59 6.66
N ARG A 40 4.32 5.10 6.07
CA ARG A 40 3.62 4.41 4.96
C ARG A 40 4.50 4.31 3.71
N GLN A 41 5.25 5.35 3.37
CA GLN A 41 6.17 5.32 2.23
C GLN A 41 7.26 4.25 2.42
N ILE A 42 7.85 4.16 3.62
CA ILE A 42 8.84 3.14 3.95
C ILE A 42 8.24 1.73 3.79
N GLN A 43 7.06 1.49 4.35
CA GLN A 43 6.38 0.19 4.22
C GLN A 43 6.12 -0.19 2.76
N LEU A 44 5.72 0.76 1.92
CA LEU A 44 5.50 0.52 0.49
C LEU A 44 6.81 0.19 -0.23
N ALA A 45 7.91 0.88 0.08
CA ALA A 45 9.21 0.61 -0.50
C ALA A 45 9.73 -0.78 -0.13
N GLU A 46 9.58 -1.18 1.14
CA GLU A 46 9.94 -2.54 1.59
C GLU A 46 9.14 -3.61 0.82
N LEU A 47 7.82 -3.42 0.67
CA LEU A 47 6.97 -4.36 -0.07
C LEU A 47 7.37 -4.47 -1.54
N GLU A 48 7.76 -3.37 -2.17
CA GLU A 48 8.24 -3.37 -3.55
C GLU A 48 9.54 -4.17 -3.68
N GLU A 49 10.48 -3.99 -2.75
CA GLU A 49 11.74 -4.75 -2.72
C GLU A 49 11.48 -6.27 -2.58
N TRP A 50 10.53 -6.66 -1.72
CA TRP A 50 10.13 -8.07 -1.59
C TRP A 50 9.53 -8.62 -2.88
N ARG A 51 8.70 -7.81 -3.57
CA ARG A 51 8.10 -8.18 -4.85
C ARG A 51 9.16 -8.40 -5.93
N GLU A 52 10.13 -7.51 -6.04
CA GLU A 52 11.23 -7.64 -6.99
C GLU A 52 12.06 -8.90 -6.71
N LYS A 53 12.40 -9.16 -5.44
CA LYS A 53 13.12 -10.38 -5.03
C LYS A 53 12.36 -11.65 -5.43
N ALA A 54 11.04 -11.67 -5.21
CA ALA A 54 10.19 -12.81 -5.59
C ALA A 54 10.13 -13.01 -7.11
N TYR A 55 10.04 -11.94 -7.90
CA TYR A 55 10.07 -12.05 -9.36
C TYR A 55 11.43 -12.50 -9.88
N HIS A 56 12.52 -12.00 -9.29
CA HIS A 56 13.85 -12.43 -9.67
C HIS A 56 14.07 -13.92 -9.38
N SER A 57 13.68 -14.40 -8.20
CA SER A 57 13.80 -15.81 -7.85
C SER A 57 12.94 -16.71 -8.74
N ALA A 58 11.71 -16.30 -9.05
CA ALA A 58 10.84 -17.03 -9.98
C ALA A 58 11.42 -17.08 -11.41
N LYS A 59 12.03 -15.99 -11.88
CA LYS A 59 12.70 -15.94 -13.18
C LYS A 59 13.89 -16.89 -13.22
N LEU A 60 14.76 -16.83 -12.20
CA LEU A 60 15.90 -17.73 -12.08
C LEU A 60 15.47 -19.20 -12.07
N TYR A 61 14.44 -19.54 -11.30
CA TYR A 61 13.90 -20.90 -11.27
C TYR A 61 13.51 -21.36 -12.66
N LYS A 62 12.67 -20.59 -13.37
CA LYS A 62 12.22 -20.92 -14.74
C LYS A 62 13.38 -21.06 -15.71
N GLU A 63 14.39 -20.18 -15.63
CA GLU A 63 15.58 -20.28 -16.46
C GLU A 63 16.38 -21.55 -16.18
N HIS A 64 16.56 -21.92 -14.91
CA HIS A 64 17.22 -23.17 -14.53
C HIS A 64 16.46 -24.39 -15.03
N THR A 65 15.13 -24.43 -14.85
CA THR A 65 14.30 -25.54 -15.34
C THR A 65 14.40 -25.64 -16.85
N LYS A 66 14.29 -24.52 -17.57
CA LYS A 66 14.42 -24.48 -19.03
C LYS A 66 15.79 -25.00 -19.49
N ARG A 67 16.88 -24.50 -18.91
CA ARG A 67 18.25 -24.98 -19.24
C ARG A 67 18.41 -26.47 -19.00
N TRP A 68 17.81 -27.01 -17.93
CA TRP A 68 17.86 -28.43 -17.64
C TRP A 68 17.05 -29.25 -18.66
N HIS A 69 15.86 -28.78 -19.03
CA HIS A 69 15.03 -29.41 -20.05
C HIS A 69 15.70 -29.38 -21.42
N ASP A 70 16.16 -28.20 -21.87
CA ASP A 70 16.77 -28.00 -23.19
C ASP A 70 18.00 -28.90 -23.38
N LYS A 71 18.83 -29.07 -22.33
CA LYS A 71 19.96 -30.01 -22.34
C LYS A 71 19.57 -31.47 -22.57
N ARG A 72 18.33 -31.84 -22.28
CA ARG A 72 17.81 -33.22 -22.39
C ARG A 72 16.96 -33.43 -23.63
N ILE A 73 16.69 -32.38 -24.41
CA ILE A 73 15.99 -32.50 -25.69
C ILE A 73 16.90 -33.26 -26.66
N LYS A 74 16.44 -34.44 -27.08
CA LYS A 74 17.09 -35.18 -28.17
C LYS A 74 16.52 -34.68 -29.49
N ILE A 75 17.38 -34.17 -30.36
CA ILE A 75 17.00 -33.80 -31.72
C ILE A 75 16.75 -35.11 -32.48
N LYS A 76 15.48 -35.42 -32.76
CA LYS A 76 15.10 -36.48 -33.70
C LYS A 76 15.05 -35.88 -35.10
N THR A 77 15.84 -36.43 -36.01
CA THR A 77 15.70 -36.18 -37.44
C THR A 77 14.81 -37.28 -38.02
N PHE A 78 13.75 -36.88 -38.72
CA PHE A 78 12.83 -37.80 -39.38
C PHE A 78 13.16 -37.88 -40.86
N LYS A 79 13.12 -39.09 -41.43
CA LYS A 79 13.24 -39.31 -42.87
C LYS A 79 11.86 -39.59 -43.49
N PRO A 80 11.69 -39.34 -44.81
CA PRO A 80 10.45 -39.67 -45.49
C PRO A 80 10.18 -41.17 -45.39
N GLY A 81 9.10 -41.55 -44.70
CA GLY A 81 8.71 -42.95 -44.47
C GLY A 81 8.82 -43.46 -43.03
N ASP A 82 9.41 -42.69 -42.11
CA ASP A 82 9.40 -43.05 -40.68
C ASP A 82 7.96 -42.94 -40.13
N LYS A 83 7.45 -44.02 -39.52
CA LYS A 83 6.19 -43.99 -38.76
C LYS A 83 6.48 -43.58 -37.32
N GLU A 84 5.60 -42.75 -36.77
CA GLU A 84 5.63 -42.19 -35.40
C GLU A 84 5.82 -43.24 -34.30
#